data_AF-B7FFZ8-F1
#
_entry.id   AF-B7FFZ8-F1
#
_cell.length_a   1.000
_cell.length_b   1.000
_cell.length_c   1.000
_cell.angle_alpha   90.00
_cell.angle_beta   90.00
_cell.angle_gamma   90.00
#
_symmetry.space_group_name_H-M   'P 1'
#
loop_
_entity.id
_entity.type
_entity.pdbx_description
1 polymer ?
#
loop_
_entity_poly.entity_id
_entity_poly.type
_entity_poly.pdbx_seq_one_letter_code
_entity_poly.pdbx_strand_id
1 'polypeptide(L)'
;MKDVPTYLPEKTILPCNLPREDVRDAFISLSAASLADLPAGSVIGTASLRRKSQILHRYPSLSVQDNFRGNVQTRLRKLSEGVVKATLLALAGPKRLNMTENVTSTLSIDDMLPAVAQGAIGIACRSNDDKMAEYLASLNHEETRLAISCERAFLTTLDGSCRTPIAGYASRDKDGNCLFRGLVASPDGTRVLETSRIGPYAYEDMMKMGRGCG
;
A
#
# COMPACT_ATOMS: atom_id res chain seq x y z
N MET A 1 -2.69 2.95 7.85
CA MET A 1 -3.89 3.42 7.12
C MET A 1 -4.49 2.38 6.19
N LYS A 2 -3.70 1.63 5.42
CA LYS A 2 -4.22 0.60 4.50
C LYS A 2 -5.17 -0.46 5.10
N ASP A 3 -5.11 -0.66 6.42
CA ASP A 3 -5.95 -1.62 7.14
C ASP A 3 -7.25 -1.00 7.69
N VAL A 4 -7.44 0.31 7.54
CA VAL A 4 -8.66 1.02 7.95
C VAL A 4 -9.71 0.85 6.84
N PRO A 5 -10.92 0.34 7.16
CA PRO A 5 -12.00 0.20 6.18
C PRO A 5 -12.33 1.52 5.47
N THR A 6 -12.92 1.45 4.28
CA THR A 6 -13.34 2.64 3.50
C THR A 6 -14.42 3.42 4.25
N TYR A 7 -15.35 2.73 4.89
CA TYR A 7 -16.32 3.30 5.83
C TYR A 7 -15.74 3.44 7.24
N LEU A 8 -16.02 4.56 7.91
CA LEU A 8 -15.68 4.77 9.31
C LEU A 8 -16.89 4.48 10.19
N PRO A 9 -16.71 3.86 11.39
CA PRO A 9 -17.80 3.69 12.33
C PRO A 9 -18.52 5.00 12.63
N GLU A 10 -19.83 4.93 12.89
CA GLU A 10 -20.59 6.10 13.31
C GLU A 10 -19.94 6.76 14.53
N LYS A 11 -20.08 8.09 14.63
CA LYS A 11 -19.50 8.92 15.70
C LYS A 11 -17.98 8.89 15.78
N THR A 12 -17.29 8.45 14.72
CA THR A 12 -15.83 8.45 14.61
C THR A 12 -15.40 9.28 13.40
N ILE A 13 -14.35 10.08 13.58
CA ILE A 13 -13.67 10.80 12.50
C ILE A 13 -12.21 10.38 12.43
N LEU A 14 -11.58 10.56 11.26
CA LEU A 14 -10.17 10.27 11.02
C LEU A 14 -9.44 11.54 10.55
N PRO A 15 -9.31 12.56 11.42
CA PRO A 15 -8.89 13.90 11.02
C PRO A 15 -7.38 14.02 10.79
N CYS A 16 -6.59 13.05 11.24
CA CYS A 16 -5.13 13.19 11.29
C CYS A 16 -4.44 12.05 10.54
N ASN A 17 -3.56 12.41 9.60
CA ASN A 17 -2.52 11.52 9.09
C ASN A 17 -1.14 12.10 9.38
N LEU A 18 -0.24 11.28 9.93
CA LEU A 18 1.15 11.70 10.15
C LEU A 18 1.91 11.83 8.81
N PRO A 19 3.10 12.47 8.78
CA PRO A 19 3.97 12.45 7.61
C PRO A 19 4.12 11.04 7.05
N ARG A 20 3.91 10.89 5.74
CA ARG A 20 3.84 9.58 5.09
C ARG A 20 5.24 8.99 4.99
N GLU A 21 5.37 7.76 5.44
CA GLU A 21 6.62 7.02 5.25
C GLU A 21 6.66 6.36 3.87
N ASP A 22 7.80 5.82 3.46
CA ASP A 22 8.02 5.20 2.15
C ASP A 22 6.92 4.19 1.81
N VAL A 23 6.27 4.45 0.67
CA VAL A 23 5.13 3.68 0.19
C VAL A 23 5.53 2.39 -0.49
N ARG A 24 6.80 2.22 -0.86
CA ARG A 24 7.29 1.09 -1.65
C ARG A 24 7.22 -0.23 -0.90
N ASP A 25 7.17 -1.32 -1.66
CA ASP A 25 7.34 -2.65 -1.11
C ASP A 25 8.84 -3.02 -1.08
N ALA A 26 9.25 -3.63 0.03
CA ALA A 26 10.55 -4.23 0.22
C ALA A 26 10.52 -5.70 -0.19
N PHE A 27 11.44 -6.09 -1.04
CA PHE A 27 11.76 -7.48 -1.35
C PHE A 27 12.73 -8.04 -0.30
N ILE A 28 12.44 -9.23 0.20
CA ILE A 28 13.17 -9.88 1.28
C ILE A 28 13.41 -11.33 0.85
N SER A 29 14.67 -11.68 0.65
CA SER A 29 15.14 -13.03 0.32
C SER A 29 16.53 -13.26 0.91
N LEU A 30 16.83 -14.54 1.17
CA LEU A 30 18.15 -14.99 1.64
C LEU A 30 19.05 -15.47 0.49
N SER A 31 18.50 -15.65 -0.72
CA SER A 31 19.19 -16.35 -1.81
C SER A 31 19.15 -15.62 -3.17
N ALA A 32 18.47 -14.49 -3.27
CA ALA A 32 18.32 -13.72 -4.51
C ALA A 32 18.32 -12.23 -4.20
N ALA A 33 18.79 -11.38 -5.11
CA ALA A 33 18.83 -9.91 -4.91
C ALA A 33 17.53 -9.21 -5.34
N SER A 34 16.80 -9.81 -6.28
CA SER A 34 15.54 -9.30 -6.82
C SER A 34 14.54 -10.41 -7.13
N LEU A 35 13.30 -10.03 -7.47
CA LEU A 35 12.30 -10.97 -8.00
C LEU A 35 12.75 -11.64 -9.30
N ALA A 36 13.50 -10.92 -10.16
CA ALA A 36 13.98 -11.43 -11.44
C ALA A 36 15.06 -12.51 -11.30
N ASP A 37 15.80 -12.49 -10.18
CA ASP A 37 16.88 -13.45 -9.91
C ASP A 37 16.35 -14.77 -9.31
N LEU A 38 15.06 -14.85 -8.99
CA LEU A 38 14.47 -16.08 -8.46
C LEU A 38 14.32 -17.13 -9.56
N PRO A 39 14.80 -18.38 -9.34
CA PRO A 39 14.56 -19.48 -10.27
C PRO A 39 13.07 -19.69 -10.52
N ALA A 40 12.71 -20.15 -11.74
CA ALA A 40 11.35 -20.56 -12.06
C ALA A 40 10.82 -21.58 -11.03
N GLY A 41 9.55 -21.43 -10.65
CA GLY A 41 8.90 -22.23 -9.61
C GLY A 41 9.20 -21.76 -8.18
N SER A 42 10.06 -20.75 -7.97
CA SER A 42 10.30 -20.20 -6.63
C SER A 42 9.02 -19.69 -5.99
N VAL A 43 8.85 -20.01 -4.70
CA VAL A 43 7.64 -19.66 -3.93
C VAL A 43 7.85 -18.35 -3.18
N ILE A 44 6.95 -17.39 -3.42
CA ILE A 44 6.91 -16.10 -2.71
C ILE A 44 5.75 -16.10 -1.71
N GLY A 45 6.05 -15.76 -0.46
CA GLY A 45 5.04 -15.64 0.59
C GLY A 45 4.37 -14.26 0.60
N THR A 46 3.07 -14.19 0.27
CA THR A 46 2.27 -12.97 0.48
C THR A 46 0.76 -13.26 0.51
N ALA A 47 0.09 -12.84 1.58
CA ALA A 47 -1.38 -12.91 1.67
C ALA A 47 -2.12 -11.76 0.94
N SER A 48 -1.39 -10.86 0.27
CA SER A 48 -1.99 -9.73 -0.45
C SER A 48 -2.27 -10.11 -1.90
N LEU A 49 -3.56 -10.10 -2.31
CA LEU A 49 -3.94 -10.31 -3.71
C LEU A 49 -3.37 -9.23 -4.64
N ARG A 50 -3.25 -7.99 -4.15
CA ARG A 50 -2.57 -6.90 -4.87
C ARG A 50 -1.13 -7.26 -5.24
N ARG A 51 -0.36 -7.78 -4.28
CA ARG A 51 1.04 -8.20 -4.54
C ARG A 51 1.09 -9.45 -5.40
N LYS A 52 0.26 -10.45 -5.10
CA LYS A 52 0.18 -11.71 -5.85
C LYS A 52 -0.05 -11.44 -7.33
N SER A 53 -1.09 -10.67 -7.66
CA SER A 53 -1.43 -10.34 -9.04
C SER A 53 -0.30 -9.60 -9.77
N GLN A 54 0.30 -8.57 -9.15
CA GLN A 54 1.41 -7.84 -9.78
C GLN A 54 2.68 -8.68 -9.95
N ILE A 55 3.00 -9.56 -8.98
CA ILE A 55 4.12 -10.51 -9.11
C ILE A 55 3.86 -11.44 -10.29
N LEU A 56 2.70 -12.10 -10.33
CA LEU A 56 2.39 -13.09 -11.37
C LEU A 56 2.24 -12.46 -12.76
N HIS A 57 1.82 -11.18 -12.81
CA HIS A 57 1.76 -10.43 -14.06
C HIS A 57 3.15 -10.25 -14.69
N ARG A 58 4.16 -9.84 -13.90
CA ARG A 58 5.52 -9.63 -14.42
C ARG A 58 6.37 -10.90 -14.44
N TYR A 59 6.17 -11.80 -13.49
CA TYR A 59 6.96 -13.01 -13.28
C TYR A 59 6.06 -14.25 -13.23
N PRO A 60 5.44 -14.64 -14.36
CA PRO A 60 4.47 -15.74 -14.41
C PRO A 60 5.08 -17.12 -14.11
N SER A 61 6.41 -17.25 -14.17
CA SER A 61 7.13 -18.47 -13.79
C SER A 61 7.26 -18.66 -12.27
N LEU A 62 6.92 -17.66 -11.45
CA LEU A 62 6.98 -17.74 -10.00
C LEU A 62 5.66 -18.25 -9.41
N SER A 63 5.73 -18.78 -8.19
CA SER A 63 4.56 -19.22 -7.44
C SER A 63 4.33 -18.33 -6.23
N VAL A 64 3.07 -18.13 -5.83
CA VAL A 64 2.71 -17.34 -4.65
C VAL A 64 1.95 -18.18 -3.64
N GLN A 65 2.50 -18.29 -2.43
CA GLN A 65 1.81 -18.87 -1.28
C GLN A 65 1.03 -17.77 -0.55
N ASP A 66 -0.31 -17.82 -0.65
CA ASP A 66 -1.21 -16.80 -0.11
C ASP A 66 -1.57 -16.98 1.37
N ASN A 67 -1.38 -18.17 1.95
CA ASN A 67 -1.46 -18.37 3.40
C ASN A 67 -0.20 -17.92 4.16
N PHE A 68 0.38 -16.78 3.78
CA PHE A 68 1.57 -16.21 4.41
C PHE A 68 1.21 -15.05 5.35
N ARG A 69 0.71 -15.41 6.55
CA ARG A 69 0.23 -14.49 7.58
C ARG A 69 1.13 -14.46 8.82
N GLY A 70 0.93 -13.43 9.63
CA GLY A 70 1.70 -13.12 10.84
C GLY A 70 2.14 -11.65 10.88
N ASN A 71 2.65 -11.20 12.03
CA ASN A 71 3.39 -9.94 12.14
C ASN A 71 4.71 -10.00 11.35
N VAL A 72 5.46 -8.88 11.31
CA VAL A 72 6.72 -8.78 10.57
C VAL A 72 7.71 -9.88 10.99
N GLN A 73 7.94 -10.03 12.29
CA GLN A 73 8.90 -10.99 12.83
C GLN A 73 8.50 -12.44 12.51
N THR A 74 7.22 -12.80 12.61
CA THR A 74 6.73 -14.15 12.26
C THR A 74 6.98 -14.45 10.79
N ARG A 75 6.80 -13.48 9.90
CA ARG A 75 7.04 -13.63 8.46
C ARG A 75 8.52 -13.80 8.17
N LEU A 76 9.38 -13.01 8.80
CA LEU A 76 10.84 -13.13 8.67
C LEU A 76 11.33 -14.49 9.19
N ARG A 77 10.78 -14.98 10.31
CA ARG A 77 11.09 -16.32 10.82
C ARG A 77 10.68 -17.43 9.83
N LYS A 78 9.47 -17.37 9.27
CA LYS A 78 9.04 -18.33 8.23
C LYS A 78 9.94 -18.31 7.00
N LEU A 79 10.45 -17.13 6.63
CA LEU A 79 11.43 -17.00 5.55
C LEU A 79 12.77 -17.67 5.93
N SER A 80 13.29 -17.43 7.13
CA SER A 80 14.54 -18.06 7.59
C SER A 80 14.44 -19.58 7.76
N GLU A 81 13.25 -20.07 8.09
CA GLU A 81 12.92 -21.50 8.17
C GLU A 81 12.73 -22.14 6.77
N GLY A 82 12.82 -21.35 5.69
CA GLY A 82 12.74 -21.86 4.31
C GLY A 82 11.34 -22.18 3.83
N VAL A 83 10.28 -21.73 4.52
CA VAL A 83 8.88 -21.95 4.11
C VAL A 83 8.60 -21.36 2.72
N VAL A 84 9.26 -20.25 2.40
CA VAL A 84 9.21 -19.56 1.09
C VAL A 84 10.61 -19.11 0.70
N LYS A 85 10.86 -18.82 -0.58
CA LYS A 85 12.15 -18.30 -1.08
C LYS A 85 12.28 -16.79 -0.94
N ALA A 86 11.15 -16.08 -0.92
CA ALA A 86 11.12 -14.66 -0.68
C ALA A 86 9.77 -14.24 -0.09
N THR A 87 9.71 -13.03 0.48
CA THR A 87 8.47 -12.36 0.86
C THR A 87 8.54 -10.88 0.55
N LEU A 88 7.39 -10.21 0.59
CA LEU A 88 7.29 -8.76 0.46
C LEU A 88 6.71 -8.14 1.74
N LEU A 89 7.32 -7.06 2.20
CA LEU A 89 6.80 -6.21 3.28
C LEU A 89 6.66 -4.77 2.79
N ALA A 90 5.79 -3.98 3.42
CA ALA A 90 5.78 -2.54 3.13
C ALA A 90 7.03 -1.96 3.79
N LEU A 91 7.86 -1.20 3.05
CA LEU A 91 9.15 -0.71 3.56
C LEU A 91 9.01 0.13 4.83
N ALA A 92 7.91 0.88 4.96
CA ALA A 92 7.57 1.61 6.18
C ALA A 92 7.52 0.75 7.45
N GLY A 93 7.21 -0.55 7.35
CA GLY A 93 7.19 -1.48 8.48
C GLY A 93 8.59 -1.72 9.05
N PRO A 94 9.52 -2.30 8.27
CA PRO A 94 10.91 -2.46 8.68
C PRO A 94 11.58 -1.16 9.14
N LYS A 95 11.34 -0.02 8.47
CA LYS A 95 11.90 1.28 8.91
C LYS A 95 11.45 1.66 10.32
N ARG A 96 10.15 1.54 10.63
CA ARG A 96 9.61 1.86 11.97
C ARG A 96 10.08 0.90 13.06
N LEU A 97 10.46 -0.32 12.69
CA LEU A 97 10.92 -1.35 13.62
C LEU A 97 12.45 -1.42 13.73
N ASN A 98 13.19 -0.56 13.01
CA ASN A 98 14.64 -0.64 12.89
C ASN A 98 15.11 -2.04 12.41
N MET A 99 14.45 -2.57 11.38
CA MET A 99 14.69 -3.91 10.81
C MET A 99 15.08 -3.85 9.32
N THR A 100 15.60 -2.72 8.85
CA THR A 100 15.92 -2.50 7.42
C THR A 100 17.06 -3.37 6.92
N GLU A 101 17.90 -3.91 7.79
CA GLU A 101 18.94 -4.90 7.48
C GLU A 101 18.38 -6.20 6.87
N ASN A 102 17.09 -6.47 7.06
CA ASN A 102 16.41 -7.60 6.44
C ASN A 102 15.96 -7.29 5.00
N VAL A 103 15.99 -6.03 4.55
CA VAL A 103 15.53 -5.65 3.22
C VAL A 103 16.63 -5.94 2.21
N THR A 104 16.35 -6.86 1.28
CA THR A 104 17.27 -7.21 0.20
C THR A 104 17.29 -6.13 -0.88
N SER A 105 16.11 -5.68 -1.31
CA SER A 105 15.96 -4.59 -2.29
C SER A 105 14.59 -3.91 -2.14
N THR A 106 14.46 -2.72 -2.68
CA THR A 106 13.20 -1.97 -2.68
C THR A 106 12.61 -1.95 -4.08
N LEU A 107 11.35 -2.37 -4.22
CA LEU A 107 10.64 -2.37 -5.49
C LEU A 107 10.25 -0.94 -5.87
N SER A 108 10.48 -0.55 -7.12
CA SER A 108 10.01 0.74 -7.63
C SER A 108 8.47 0.79 -7.67
N ILE A 109 7.90 1.98 -7.79
CA ILE A 109 6.44 2.14 -7.91
C ILE A 109 5.94 1.55 -9.24
N ASP A 110 6.76 1.60 -10.29
CA ASP A 110 6.48 0.92 -11.56
C ASP A 110 6.59 -0.60 -11.43
N ASP A 111 7.38 -1.06 -10.46
CA ASP A 111 7.50 -2.48 -10.21
C ASP A 111 6.33 -3.05 -9.42
N MET A 112 5.87 -2.30 -8.43
CA MET A 112 4.87 -2.72 -7.47
C MET A 112 4.09 -1.50 -6.98
N LEU A 113 2.98 -1.19 -7.65
CA LEU A 113 2.10 -0.09 -7.23
C LEU A 113 1.57 -0.40 -5.82
N PRO A 114 1.70 0.52 -4.85
CA PRO A 114 1.47 0.22 -3.45
C PRO A 114 -0.01 0.09 -3.12
N ALA A 115 -0.31 -0.54 -1.97
CA ALA A 115 -1.66 -0.54 -1.45
C ALA A 115 -2.10 0.90 -1.15
N VAL A 116 -3.39 1.17 -1.35
CA VAL A 116 -4.02 2.43 -0.94
C VAL A 116 -3.67 2.73 0.52
N ALA A 117 -3.18 3.94 0.75
CA ALA A 117 -2.74 4.45 2.04
C ALA A 117 -1.60 3.66 2.71
N GLN A 118 -0.78 2.93 1.94
CA GLN A 118 0.47 2.34 2.43
C GLN A 118 1.44 3.45 2.88
N GLY A 119 2.25 3.15 3.90
CA GLY A 119 3.20 4.11 4.48
C GLY A 119 2.58 5.08 5.49
N ALA A 120 1.26 5.31 5.45
CA ALA A 120 0.62 6.29 6.33
C ALA A 120 0.08 5.72 7.65
N ILE A 121 0.20 6.52 8.70
CA ILE A 121 -0.49 6.34 9.99
C ILE A 121 -1.67 7.30 10.02
N GLY A 122 -2.82 6.83 10.49
CA GLY A 122 -3.99 7.68 10.72
C GLY A 122 -4.46 7.51 12.14
N ILE A 123 -4.94 8.61 12.72
CA ILE A 123 -5.38 8.66 14.11
C ILE A 123 -6.84 9.13 14.10
N ALA A 124 -7.69 8.32 14.71
CA ALA A 124 -9.12 8.58 14.81
C ALA A 124 -9.46 9.12 16.19
N CYS A 125 -10.52 9.91 16.26
CA CYS A 125 -11.16 10.32 17.51
C CYS A 125 -12.68 10.28 17.35
N ARG A 126 -13.40 10.46 18.46
CA ARG A 126 -14.86 10.61 18.42
C ARG A 126 -15.22 11.92 17.71
N SER A 127 -16.31 11.91 16.96
CA SER A 127 -16.76 13.08 16.18
C SER A 127 -17.19 14.27 17.03
N ASN A 128 -17.50 14.05 18.30
CA ASN A 128 -17.93 15.07 19.27
C ASN A 128 -16.88 15.35 20.36
N ASP A 129 -15.60 15.05 20.10
CA ASP A 129 -14.51 15.23 21.05
C ASP A 129 -13.54 16.31 20.56
N ASP A 130 -13.96 17.57 20.75
CA ASP A 130 -13.24 18.76 20.29
C ASP A 130 -11.83 18.83 20.86
N LYS A 131 -11.65 18.41 22.11
CA LYS A 131 -10.34 18.36 22.78
C LYS A 131 -9.38 17.41 22.04
N MET A 132 -9.85 16.23 21.65
CA MET A 132 -9.02 15.31 20.86
C MET A 132 -8.78 15.84 19.44
N ALA A 133 -9.79 16.43 18.81
CA ALA A 133 -9.64 17.03 17.49
C ALA A 133 -8.58 18.15 17.48
N GLU A 134 -8.53 18.99 18.51
CA GLU A 134 -7.54 20.05 18.67
C GLU A 134 -6.12 19.50 18.78
N TYR A 135 -5.88 18.48 19.62
CA TYR A 135 -4.57 17.83 19.68
C TYR A 135 -4.15 17.23 18.35
N LEU A 136 -5.07 16.55 17.67
CA LEU A 136 -4.79 15.87 16.40
C LEU A 136 -4.52 16.86 15.26
N ALA A 137 -5.08 18.06 15.30
CA ALA A 137 -4.82 19.09 14.30
C ALA A 137 -3.32 19.44 14.22
N SER A 138 -2.61 19.45 15.35
CA SER A 138 -1.17 19.73 15.41
C SER A 138 -0.28 18.63 14.82
N LEU A 139 -0.79 17.40 14.75
CA LEU A 139 -0.06 16.22 14.23
C LEU A 139 -0.35 15.94 12.76
N ASN A 140 -1.42 16.53 12.22
CA ASN A 140 -1.87 16.25 10.87
C ASN A 140 -0.90 16.82 9.83
N HIS A 141 -0.43 15.95 8.96
CA HIS A 141 0.30 16.28 7.76
C HIS A 141 -0.66 16.35 6.58
N GLU A 142 -1.06 17.57 6.22
CA GLU A 142 -2.15 17.79 5.26
C GLU A 142 -1.84 17.21 3.88
N GLU A 143 -0.60 17.30 3.41
CA GLU A 143 -0.21 16.69 2.13
C GLU A 143 -0.45 15.17 2.13
N THR A 144 -0.14 14.48 3.22
CA THR A 144 -0.42 13.04 3.37
C THR A 144 -1.92 12.78 3.37
N ARG A 145 -2.68 13.56 4.14
CA ARG A 145 -4.12 13.40 4.31
C ARG A 145 -4.85 13.56 2.97
N LEU A 146 -4.46 14.54 2.16
CA LEU A 146 -5.00 14.77 0.82
C LEU A 146 -4.71 13.60 -0.13
N ALA A 147 -3.46 13.12 -0.21
CA ALA A 147 -3.10 11.96 -1.04
C ALA A 147 -3.93 10.72 -0.66
N ILE A 148 -4.03 10.44 0.64
CA ILE A 148 -4.81 9.29 1.14
C ILE A 148 -6.29 9.46 0.85
N SER A 149 -6.83 10.68 0.89
CA SER A 149 -8.22 10.94 0.56
C SER A 149 -8.52 10.61 -0.91
N CYS A 150 -7.64 11.00 -1.83
CA CYS A 150 -7.71 10.62 -3.25
C CYS A 150 -7.70 9.09 -3.43
N GLU A 151 -6.69 8.42 -2.85
CA GLU A 151 -6.52 6.97 -2.97
C GLU A 151 -7.69 6.19 -2.35
N ARG A 152 -8.23 6.66 -1.22
CA ARG A 152 -9.38 6.04 -0.56
C ARG A 152 -10.68 6.29 -1.32
N ALA A 153 -10.86 7.44 -1.95
CA ALA A 153 -11.99 7.70 -2.82
C ALA A 153 -12.03 6.70 -3.98
N PHE A 154 -10.88 6.47 -4.63
CA PHE A 154 -10.71 5.42 -5.64
C PHE A 154 -11.05 4.03 -5.11
N LEU A 155 -10.48 3.65 -3.96
CA LEU A 155 -10.76 2.34 -3.35
C LEU A 155 -12.23 2.16 -3.01
N THR A 156 -12.90 3.22 -2.58
CA THR A 156 -14.30 3.20 -2.16
C THR A 156 -15.22 3.00 -3.36
N THR A 157 -14.97 3.67 -4.50
CA THR A 157 -15.76 3.48 -5.72
C THR A 157 -15.68 2.02 -6.23
N LEU A 158 -14.54 1.36 -6.04
CA LEU A 158 -14.32 -0.03 -6.45
C LEU A 158 -14.77 -1.08 -5.42
N ASP A 159 -15.45 -0.68 -4.33
CA ASP A 159 -15.77 -1.54 -3.19
C ASP A 159 -14.54 -2.35 -2.68
N GLY A 160 -13.37 -1.71 -2.72
CA GLY A 160 -12.09 -2.33 -2.46
C GLY A 160 -11.77 -2.52 -0.98
N SER A 161 -10.91 -3.49 -0.68
CA SER A 161 -10.42 -3.77 0.67
C SER A 161 -8.99 -4.33 0.66
N CYS A 162 -8.45 -4.69 1.82
CA CYS A 162 -7.16 -5.37 1.90
C CYS A 162 -7.16 -6.77 1.24
N ARG A 163 -8.35 -7.28 0.85
CA ARG A 163 -8.55 -8.57 0.19
C ARG A 163 -8.82 -8.45 -1.31
N THR A 164 -8.82 -7.26 -1.89
CA THR A 164 -9.00 -7.07 -3.34
C THR A 164 -7.65 -6.84 -4.03
N PRO A 165 -7.49 -7.28 -5.30
CA PRO A 165 -6.28 -7.05 -6.11
C PRO A 165 -6.25 -5.61 -6.66
N ILE A 166 -6.32 -4.62 -5.78
CA ILE A 166 -6.37 -3.18 -6.11
C ILE A 166 -5.13 -2.49 -5.53
N ALA A 167 -4.52 -1.60 -6.32
CA ALA A 167 -3.46 -0.71 -5.87
C ALA A 167 -3.80 0.74 -6.24
N GLY A 168 -3.27 1.70 -5.48
CA GLY A 168 -3.55 3.10 -5.69
C GLY A 168 -2.54 3.98 -4.97
N TYR A 169 -2.01 4.96 -5.69
CA TYR A 169 -1.01 5.89 -5.18
C TYR A 169 -1.24 7.30 -5.72
N ALA A 170 -1.38 8.26 -4.81
CA ALA A 170 -1.39 9.69 -5.08
C ALA A 170 -0.12 10.32 -4.50
N SER A 171 0.49 11.23 -5.26
CA SER A 171 1.68 11.97 -4.84
C SER A 171 1.67 13.37 -5.43
N ARG A 172 2.41 14.30 -4.79
CA ARG A 172 2.62 15.64 -5.32
C ARG A 172 3.80 15.60 -6.28
N ASP A 173 3.61 16.08 -7.51
CA ASP A 173 4.70 16.24 -8.47
C ASP A 173 5.48 17.54 -8.24
N LYS A 174 6.53 17.74 -9.05
CA LYS A 174 7.40 18.94 -8.98
C LYS A 174 6.67 20.25 -9.27
N ASP A 175 5.56 20.20 -10.00
CA ASP A 175 4.77 21.36 -10.40
C ASP A 175 3.63 21.63 -9.40
N GLY A 176 3.57 20.83 -8.32
CA GLY A 176 2.61 20.97 -7.23
C GLY A 176 1.26 20.29 -7.49
N ASN A 177 1.12 19.51 -8.58
CA ASN A 177 -0.10 18.79 -8.92
C ASN A 177 -0.16 17.42 -8.22
N CYS A 178 -1.37 16.89 -8.07
CA CYS A 178 -1.59 15.50 -7.71
C CYS A 178 -1.40 14.61 -8.93
N LEU A 179 -0.43 13.72 -8.88
CA LEU A 179 -0.29 12.57 -9.76
C LEU A 179 -0.90 11.35 -9.07
N PHE A 180 -1.99 10.83 -9.62
CA PHE A 180 -2.64 9.60 -9.19
C PHE A 180 -2.42 8.46 -10.19
N ARG A 181 -2.11 7.27 -9.68
CA ARG A 181 -2.08 6.01 -10.40
C ARG A 181 -2.92 4.98 -9.64
N GLY A 182 -3.78 4.26 -10.35
CA GLY A 182 -4.57 3.15 -9.82
C GLY A 182 -4.47 1.93 -10.71
N LEU A 183 -4.61 0.74 -10.12
CA LEU A 183 -4.76 -0.50 -10.89
C LEU A 183 -5.72 -1.48 -10.22
N VAL A 184 -6.37 -2.29 -11.05
CA VAL A 184 -7.08 -3.50 -10.65
C VAL A 184 -6.58 -4.67 -11.51
N ALA A 185 -6.38 -5.83 -10.89
CA ALA A 185 -5.85 -6.99 -11.58
C ALA A 185 -6.65 -8.26 -11.28
N SER A 186 -6.62 -9.24 -12.18
CA SER A 186 -7.08 -10.59 -11.82
C SER A 186 -6.11 -11.24 -10.82
N PRO A 187 -6.59 -12.07 -9.87
CA PRO A 187 -5.72 -12.66 -8.84
C PRO A 187 -4.56 -13.51 -9.36
N ASP A 188 -4.66 -14.03 -10.58
CA ASP A 188 -3.64 -14.79 -11.31
C ASP A 188 -2.64 -13.90 -12.08
N GLY A 189 -2.86 -12.58 -12.13
CA GLY A 189 -2.01 -11.63 -12.85
C GLY A 189 -2.19 -11.61 -14.37
N THR A 190 -3.12 -12.39 -14.95
CA THR A 190 -3.29 -12.47 -16.40
C THR A 190 -3.93 -11.24 -17.02
N ARG A 191 -4.67 -10.46 -16.23
CA ARG A 191 -5.29 -9.19 -16.63
C ARG A 191 -4.97 -8.10 -15.63
N VAL A 192 -4.55 -6.95 -16.14
CA VAL A 192 -4.30 -5.74 -15.35
C VAL A 192 -4.95 -4.57 -16.09
N LEU A 193 -5.72 -3.77 -15.38
CA LEU A 193 -6.26 -2.51 -15.84
C LEU A 193 -5.64 -1.40 -15.00
N GLU A 194 -5.04 -0.41 -15.67
CA GLU A 194 -4.42 0.75 -15.03
C GLU A 194 -5.13 2.03 -15.42
N THR A 195 -5.08 3.01 -14.52
CA THR A 195 -5.55 4.37 -14.77
C THR A 195 -4.58 5.36 -14.13
N SER A 196 -4.41 6.51 -14.77
CA SER A 196 -3.65 7.62 -14.22
C SER A 196 -4.36 8.95 -14.47
N ARG A 197 -4.20 9.89 -13.54
CA ARG A 197 -4.73 11.25 -13.66
C ARG A 197 -3.76 12.25 -13.04
N ILE A 198 -3.75 13.45 -13.58
CA ILE A 198 -3.03 14.60 -13.05
C ILE A 198 -4.04 15.72 -12.85
N GLY A 199 -3.93 16.47 -11.76
CA GLY A 199 -4.79 17.62 -11.48
C GLY A 199 -4.38 18.37 -10.22
N PRO A 200 -5.13 19.41 -9.82
CA PRO A 200 -4.79 20.22 -8.66
C PRO A 200 -4.64 19.39 -7.38
N TYR A 201 -3.64 19.72 -6.56
CA TYR A 201 -3.46 19.11 -5.24
C TYR A 201 -4.35 19.80 -4.19
N ALA A 202 -5.66 19.76 -4.43
CA ALA A 202 -6.70 20.33 -3.59
C ALA A 202 -7.75 19.27 -3.27
N TYR A 203 -8.34 19.32 -2.07
CA TYR A 203 -9.17 18.25 -1.53
C TYR A 203 -10.33 17.84 -2.45
N GLU A 204 -11.11 18.80 -2.93
CA GLU A 204 -12.27 18.51 -3.79
C GLU A 204 -11.87 17.89 -5.13
N ASP A 205 -10.83 18.42 -5.77
CA ASP A 205 -10.31 17.92 -7.05
C ASP A 205 -9.76 16.51 -6.90
N MET A 206 -8.98 16.26 -5.83
CA MET A 206 -8.41 14.95 -5.52
C MET A 206 -9.49 13.91 -5.18
N MET A 207 -10.57 14.32 -4.49
CA MET A 207 -11.73 13.45 -4.24
C MET A 207 -12.46 13.10 -5.54
N LYS A 208 -12.70 14.07 -6.43
CA LYS A 208 -13.30 13.82 -7.76
C LYS A 208 -12.40 12.93 -8.62
N MET A 209 -11.09 13.19 -8.61
CA MET A 209 -10.08 12.43 -9.34
C MET A 209 -10.07 10.96 -8.90
N GLY A 210 -10.03 10.70 -7.59
CA GLY A 210 -10.08 9.35 -7.05
C GLY A 210 -11.36 8.63 -7.45
N ARG A 211 -12.52 9.29 -7.29
CA ARG A 211 -13.82 8.69 -7.69
C ARG A 211 -13.94 8.43 -9.18
N GLY A 212 -13.44 9.32 -10.03
CA GLY A 212 -13.52 9.17 -11.49
C GLY A 212 -12.51 8.16 -12.06
N CYS A 213 -11.54 7.73 -11.26
CA CYS A 213 -10.62 6.65 -11.62
C CYS A 213 -11.12 5.26 -11.21
N GLY A 214 -11.95 5.18 -10.17
CA GLY A 214 -12.56 3.94 -9.71
C GLY A 214 -13.83 3.67 -10.51
#